data_AF-A0A368FS09-F1
#
_entry.id   AF-A0A368FS09-F1
#
_cell.length_a   1.000
_cell.length_b   1.000
_cell.length_c   1.000
_cell.angle_alpha   90.00
_cell.angle_beta   90.00
_cell.angle_gamma   90.00
#
_symmetry.space_group_name_H-M   'P 1'
#
loop_
_entity.id
_entity.type
_entity.pdbx_description
1 polymer ?
#
loop_
_entity_poly.entity_id
_entity_poly.type
_entity_poly.pdbx_seq_one_letter_code
_entity_poly.pdbx_strand_id
1 'polypeptide(L)'
;MKVLELASPPRASNVVSECAKACMQSTYQLLFDSCCEQGAPSSESVKFWFDFLDYMMRVIEDDRTVYGPSLNQFPQELNVGHLSAGTLWTLYKMDLKMALEEHATTKKCPTPEYMNLYFKVKGFYFKYVSDLPQYKQSIPEFPA
;
A
#
# COMPACT_ATOMS: atom_id res chain seq x y z
N MET A 1 -30.57 -7.86 14.89
CA MET A 1 -31.71 -7.56 14.00
C MET A 1 -31.69 -8.58 12.87
N LYS A 2 -32.60 -9.56 12.84
CA LYS A 2 -32.74 -10.53 11.74
C LYS A 2 -34.14 -10.32 11.15
N VAL A 3 -34.24 -9.58 10.03
CA VAL A 3 -35.51 -9.20 9.39
C VAL A 3 -35.63 -9.80 7.97
N LEU A 4 -34.58 -10.44 7.45
CA LEU A 4 -34.58 -11.05 6.10
C LEU A 4 -34.05 -12.49 6.16
N GLU A 5 -34.83 -13.44 5.65
CA GLU A 5 -34.45 -14.83 5.47
C GLU A 5 -33.63 -15.01 4.18
N LEU A 6 -32.41 -14.47 4.18
CA LEU A 6 -31.41 -14.82 3.18
C LEU A 6 -30.72 -16.12 3.60
N ALA A 7 -30.51 -17.04 2.65
CA ALA A 7 -29.83 -18.32 2.91
C ALA A 7 -28.39 -18.13 3.45
N SER A 8 -27.73 -17.02 3.08
CA SER A 8 -26.41 -16.64 3.59
C SER A 8 -26.20 -15.12 3.50
N PRO A 9 -26.69 -14.32 4.46
CA PRO A 9 -26.42 -12.89 4.46
C PRO A 9 -24.90 -12.64 4.58
N PRO A 10 -24.34 -11.66 3.86
CA PRO A 10 -22.91 -11.36 3.92
C PRO A 10 -22.52 -10.97 5.34
N ARG A 11 -21.39 -11.51 5.82
CA ARG A 11 -20.88 -11.18 7.16
C ARG A 11 -20.51 -9.69 7.18
N ALA A 12 -20.97 -8.97 8.20
CA ALA A 12 -20.75 -7.53 8.31
C ALA A 12 -19.25 -7.16 8.26
N SER A 13 -18.38 -7.96 8.88
CA SER A 13 -16.93 -7.80 8.83
C SER A 13 -16.38 -7.80 7.40
N ASN A 14 -16.85 -8.71 6.54
CA ASN A 14 -16.44 -8.77 5.13
C ASN A 14 -16.88 -7.51 4.39
N VAL A 15 -18.11 -7.05 4.60
CA VAL A 15 -18.61 -5.83 3.95
C VAL A 15 -17.78 -4.62 4.38
N VAL A 16 -17.52 -4.46 5.67
CA VAL A 16 -16.69 -3.36 6.19
C VAL A 16 -15.26 -3.44 5.64
N SER A 17 -14.67 -4.64 5.59
CA SER A 17 -13.34 -4.87 5.04
C SER A 17 -13.24 -4.46 3.57
N GLU A 18 -14.21 -4.88 2.73
CA GLU A 18 -14.21 -4.50 1.31
C GLU A 18 -14.45 -3.00 1.11
N CYS A 19 -15.31 -2.37 1.91
CA CYS A 19 -15.48 -0.91 1.88
C CYS A 19 -14.21 -0.17 2.28
N ALA A 20 -13.53 -0.61 3.34
CA ALA A 20 -12.28 -0.02 3.79
C ALA A 20 -11.18 -0.18 2.73
N LYS A 21 -11.09 -1.35 2.10
CA LYS A 21 -10.16 -1.61 1.00
C LYS A 21 -10.42 -0.72 -0.22
N ALA A 22 -11.68 -0.55 -0.62
CA ALA A 22 -12.05 0.34 -1.72
C ALA A 22 -11.70 1.81 -1.40
N CYS A 23 -11.90 2.24 -0.16
CA CYS A 23 -11.44 3.54 0.32
C CYS A 23 -9.92 3.67 0.19
N MET A 24 -9.14 2.69 0.67
CA MET A 24 -7.67 2.70 0.58
C MET A 24 -7.17 2.73 -0.87
N GLN A 25 -7.83 2.03 -1.79
CA GLN A 25 -7.52 2.10 -3.23
C GLN A 25 -7.76 3.51 -3.80
N SER A 26 -8.84 4.17 -3.38
CA SER A 26 -9.12 5.56 -3.77
C SER A 26 -8.11 6.52 -3.15
N THR A 27 -7.75 6.31 -1.88
CA THR A 27 -6.71 7.08 -1.18
C THR A 27 -5.37 6.95 -1.89
N TYR A 28 -4.98 5.76 -2.34
CA TYR A 28 -3.75 5.58 -3.12
C TYR A 28 -3.70 6.50 -4.34
N GLN A 29 -4.78 6.56 -5.12
CA GLN A 29 -4.87 7.44 -6.29
C GLN A 29 -4.77 8.91 -5.90
N LEU A 30 -5.50 9.34 -4.87
CA LEU A 30 -5.43 10.71 -4.38
C LEU A 30 -4.03 11.10 -3.89
N LEU A 31 -3.34 10.21 -3.17
CA LEU A 31 -1.96 10.45 -2.73
C LEU A 31 -1.02 10.53 -3.94
N PHE A 32 -1.23 9.67 -4.95
CA PHE A 32 -0.41 9.62 -6.15
C PHE A 32 -0.54 10.93 -6.93
N ASP A 33 -1.77 11.39 -7.17
CA ASP A 33 -2.07 12.66 -7.83
C ASP A 33 -1.46 13.84 -7.06
N SER A 34 -1.66 13.87 -5.73
CA SER A 34 -1.07 14.90 -4.85
C SER A 34 0.46 14.91 -4.91
N CYS A 35 1.09 13.74 -5.00
CA CYS A 35 2.54 13.65 -5.13
C CYS A 35 3.01 14.08 -6.52
N CYS A 36 2.22 13.83 -7.56
CA CYS A 36 2.51 14.29 -8.92
C CYS A 36 2.53 15.81 -9.04
N GLU A 37 1.70 16.52 -8.27
CA GLU A 37 1.72 17.99 -8.21
C GLU A 37 3.06 18.54 -7.70
N GLN A 38 3.81 17.77 -6.92
CA GLN A 38 5.16 18.15 -6.43
C GLN A 38 6.29 17.72 -7.38
N GLY A 39 5.99 16.84 -8.33
CA GLY A 39 6.93 16.31 -9.31
C GLY A 39 6.50 14.93 -9.79
N ALA A 40 5.93 14.87 -10.99
CA ALA A 40 5.45 13.63 -11.59
C ALA A 40 6.56 12.57 -11.78
N PRO A 41 6.21 11.27 -11.85
CA PRO A 41 7.15 10.23 -12.23
C PRO A 41 7.87 10.57 -13.56
N SER A 42 9.16 10.30 -13.63
CA SER A 42 9.97 10.56 -14.83
C SER A 42 11.00 9.47 -15.04
N SER A 43 11.37 9.21 -16.30
CA SER A 43 12.44 8.24 -16.63
C SER A 43 13.85 8.69 -16.19
N GLU A 44 14.00 9.94 -15.74
CA GLU A 44 15.29 10.54 -15.40
C GLU A 44 15.58 10.52 -13.90
N SER A 45 14.55 10.35 -13.05
CA SER A 45 14.72 10.25 -11.60
C SER A 45 13.66 9.36 -10.95
N VAL A 46 14.09 8.56 -9.98
CA VAL A 46 13.20 7.75 -9.13
C VAL A 46 12.72 8.49 -7.87
N LYS A 47 12.99 9.79 -7.75
CA LYS A 47 12.65 10.60 -6.57
C LYS A 47 11.15 10.56 -6.23
N PHE A 48 10.28 10.60 -7.24
CA PHE A 48 8.83 10.48 -7.02
C PHE A 48 8.50 9.22 -6.21
N TRP A 49 8.98 8.05 -6.63
CA TRP A 49 8.72 6.77 -5.96
C TRP A 49 9.30 6.71 -4.54
N PHE A 50 10.42 7.40 -4.32
CA PHE A 50 11.04 7.51 -3.01
C PHE A 50 10.20 8.38 -2.06
N ASP A 51 9.72 9.54 -2.53
CA ASP A 51 8.93 10.47 -1.73
C ASP A 51 7.50 9.93 -1.50
N PHE A 52 6.92 9.27 -2.50
CA PHE A 52 5.57 8.70 -2.44
C PHE A 52 5.42 7.64 -1.33
N LEU A 53 6.48 6.89 -1.01
CA LEU A 53 6.50 6.00 0.16
C LEU A 53 6.22 6.75 1.47
N ASP A 54 6.65 8.01 1.63
CA ASP A 54 6.37 8.77 2.86
C ASP A 54 4.89 9.10 3.01
N TYR A 55 4.18 9.29 1.90
CA TYR A 55 2.73 9.52 1.90
C TYR A 55 2.00 8.24 2.31
N MET A 56 2.38 7.10 1.73
CA MET A 56 1.85 5.80 2.12
C MET A 56 2.10 5.49 3.59
N MET A 57 3.32 5.73 4.09
CA MET A 57 3.65 5.50 5.50
C MET A 57 2.77 6.32 6.43
N ARG A 58 2.53 7.61 6.12
CA ARG A 58 1.64 8.47 6.92
C ARG A 58 0.22 7.91 6.98
N VAL A 59 -0.36 7.54 5.83
CA VAL A 59 -1.71 6.98 5.77
C VAL A 59 -1.83 5.66 6.52
N ILE A 60 -0.82 4.77 6.43
CA ILE A 60 -0.84 3.51 7.17
C ILE A 60 -0.81 3.75 8.69
N GLU A 61 -0.04 4.74 9.16
CA GLU A 61 -0.03 5.09 10.59
C GLU A 61 -1.37 5.68 11.04
N ASP A 62 -2.01 6.52 10.23
CA ASP A 62 -3.35 7.05 10.52
C ASP A 62 -4.40 5.93 10.54
N ASP A 63 -4.38 5.03 9.57
CA ASP A 63 -5.25 3.84 9.50
C ASP A 63 -5.07 2.93 10.72
N ARG A 64 -3.84 2.80 11.20
CA ARG A 64 -3.53 2.01 12.40
C ARG A 64 -3.98 2.68 13.69
N THR A 65 -3.71 3.98 13.84
CA THR A 65 -3.79 4.67 15.14
C THR A 65 -5.07 5.47 15.33
N VAL A 66 -5.68 5.97 14.26
CA VAL A 66 -6.90 6.77 14.29
C VAL A 66 -8.11 5.91 13.93
N TYR A 67 -8.07 5.24 12.77
CA TYR A 67 -9.21 4.48 12.28
C TYR A 67 -9.31 3.08 12.89
N GLY A 68 -8.18 2.42 13.16
CA GLY A 68 -8.12 1.11 13.80
C GLY A 68 -8.95 1.00 15.08
N PRO A 69 -8.76 1.89 16.09
CA PRO A 69 -9.57 1.87 17.31
C PRO A 69 -11.06 2.11 17.08
N SER A 70 -11.41 2.91 16.07
CA SER A 70 -12.80 3.27 15.74
C SER A 70 -13.54 2.13 15.02
N LEU A 71 -12.81 1.32 14.26
CA LEU A 71 -13.33 0.17 13.50
C LEU A 71 -12.99 -1.19 14.16
N ASN A 72 -13.05 -1.23 15.49
CA ASN A 72 -12.67 -2.39 16.30
C ASN A 72 -13.84 -3.35 16.63
N GLN A 73 -14.90 -3.36 15.84
CA GLN A 73 -16.07 -4.24 16.04
C GLN A 73 -15.76 -5.72 15.72
N PHE A 74 -14.72 -5.97 14.91
CA PHE A 74 -14.32 -7.30 14.45
C PHE A 74 -12.79 -7.54 14.57
N PRO A 75 -12.18 -7.43 15.77
CA PRO A 75 -10.71 -7.40 15.94
C PRO A 75 -9.99 -8.66 15.45
N GLN A 76 -10.67 -9.81 15.42
CA GLN A 76 -10.12 -11.08 14.94
C GLN A 76 -10.19 -11.22 13.41
N GLU A 77 -11.01 -10.40 12.74
CA GLU A 77 -11.31 -10.53 11.32
C GLU A 77 -10.83 -9.32 10.51
N LEU A 78 -10.80 -8.14 11.12
CA LEU A 78 -10.43 -6.89 10.50
C LEU A 78 -9.40 -6.16 11.36
N ASN A 79 -8.21 -5.98 10.80
CA ASN A 79 -7.21 -5.06 11.31
C ASN A 79 -6.96 -4.00 10.22
N VAL A 80 -7.43 -2.78 10.47
CA VAL A 80 -7.40 -1.69 9.48
C VAL A 80 -5.98 -1.34 9.06
N GLY A 81 -5.03 -1.31 10.01
CA GLY A 81 -3.62 -1.04 9.70
C GLY A 81 -3.00 -2.11 8.81
N HIS A 82 -3.30 -3.40 9.07
CA HIS A 82 -2.85 -4.49 8.21
C HIS A 82 -3.49 -4.46 6.81
N LEU A 83 -4.80 -4.16 6.75
CA LEU A 83 -5.52 -4.04 5.48
C LEU A 83 -4.96 -2.88 4.64
N SER A 84 -4.67 -1.73 5.28
CA SER A 84 -4.04 -0.56 4.65
C SER A 84 -2.67 -0.90 4.09
N ALA A 85 -1.78 -1.44 4.93
CA ALA A 85 -0.43 -1.82 4.53
C ALA A 85 -0.44 -2.80 3.35
N GLY A 86 -1.27 -3.84 3.39
CA GLY A 86 -1.37 -4.83 2.31
C GLY A 86 -1.93 -4.25 1.02
N THR A 87 -2.95 -3.39 1.10
CA THR A 87 -3.60 -2.78 -0.06
C THR A 87 -2.66 -1.80 -0.75
N LEU A 88 -2.10 -0.84 -0.01
CA LEU A 88 -1.21 0.18 -0.56
C LEU A 88 0.10 -0.42 -1.08
N TRP A 89 0.66 -1.42 -0.39
CA TRP A 89 1.84 -2.15 -0.88
C TRP A 89 1.60 -2.84 -2.21
N THR A 90 0.43 -3.48 -2.39
CA THR A 90 0.10 -4.20 -3.63
C THR A 90 0.06 -3.25 -4.82
N LEU A 91 -0.58 -2.09 -4.66
CA LEU A 91 -0.65 -1.05 -5.70
C LEU A 91 0.73 -0.47 -5.99
N TYR A 92 1.45 -0.04 -4.94
CA TYR A 92 2.80 0.51 -5.08
C TYR A 92 3.78 -0.46 -5.74
N LYS A 93 3.79 -1.74 -5.36
CA LYS A 93 4.68 -2.75 -5.96
C LYS A 93 4.41 -2.88 -7.45
N MET A 94 3.14 -2.87 -7.86
CA MET A 94 2.75 -2.97 -9.26
C MET A 94 3.21 -1.76 -10.07
N ASP A 95 2.93 -0.56 -9.59
CA ASP A 95 3.26 0.68 -10.29
C ASP A 95 4.77 0.93 -10.34
N LEU A 96 5.48 0.68 -9.23
CA LEU A 96 6.93 0.77 -9.18
C LEU A 96 7.57 -0.23 -10.15
N LYS A 97 7.05 -1.46 -10.25
CA LYS A 97 7.57 -2.45 -11.21
C LYS A 97 7.47 -1.92 -12.64
N MET A 98 6.31 -1.41 -13.05
CA MET A 98 6.12 -0.85 -14.40
C MET A 98 7.09 0.31 -14.67
N ALA A 99 7.28 1.20 -13.69
CA ALA A 99 8.24 2.28 -13.81
C ALA A 99 9.68 1.78 -13.95
N LEU A 100 10.11 0.81 -13.13
CA LEU A 100 11.46 0.27 -13.19
C LEU A 100 11.74 -0.48 -14.51
N GLU A 101 10.73 -1.13 -15.08
CA GLU A 101 10.83 -1.73 -16.42
C GLU A 101 11.12 -0.66 -17.49
N GLU A 102 10.48 0.51 -17.44
CA GLU A 102 10.78 1.63 -18.34
C GLU A 102 12.20 2.20 -18.10
N HIS A 103 12.56 2.41 -16.83
CA HIS A 103 13.89 2.87 -16.44
C HIS A 103 15.01 1.94 -16.92
N ALA A 104 14.78 0.63 -16.94
CA ALA A 104 15.75 -0.36 -17.43
C ALA A 104 16.04 -0.20 -18.94
N THR A 105 15.11 0.37 -19.72
CA THR A 105 15.30 0.64 -21.15
C THR A 105 16.12 1.90 -21.42
N THR A 106 15.92 2.96 -20.63
CA THR A 106 16.54 4.28 -20.88
C THR A 106 17.82 4.50 -20.07
N LYS A 107 17.90 3.94 -18.85
CA LYS A 107 19.04 4.00 -17.92
C LYS A 107 19.59 5.42 -17.67
N LYS A 108 18.69 6.40 -17.57
CA LYS A 108 19.06 7.81 -17.38
C LYS A 108 19.35 8.22 -15.93
N CYS A 109 18.79 7.51 -14.95
CA CYS A 109 18.96 7.82 -13.53
C CYS A 109 20.26 7.19 -12.97
N PRO A 110 21.00 7.88 -12.07
CA PRO A 110 22.21 7.35 -11.45
C PRO A 110 21.98 6.12 -10.55
N THR A 111 22.89 5.15 -10.57
CA THR A 111 22.85 3.94 -9.72
C THR A 111 22.63 4.23 -8.21
N PRO A 112 23.24 5.26 -7.60
CA PRO A 112 22.99 5.57 -6.19
C PRO A 112 21.53 5.91 -5.87
N GLU A 113 20.78 6.52 -6.79
CA GLU A 113 19.36 6.83 -6.58
C GLU A 113 18.51 5.55 -6.54
N TYR A 114 18.77 4.60 -7.44
CA TYR A 114 18.11 3.29 -7.41
C TYR A 114 18.42 2.51 -6.13
N MET A 115 19.68 2.56 -5.66
CA MET A 115 20.06 1.90 -4.40
C MET A 115 19.33 2.52 -3.21
N ASN A 116 19.22 3.86 -3.17
CA ASN A 116 18.49 4.56 -2.12
C ASN A 116 16.99 4.20 -2.13
N LEU A 117 16.37 4.14 -3.31
CA LEU A 117 15.00 3.68 -3.46
C LEU A 117 14.85 2.24 -2.95
N TYR A 118 15.71 1.33 -3.39
CA TYR A 118 15.69 -0.07 -2.97
C TYR A 118 15.77 -0.22 -1.45
N PHE A 119 16.68 0.50 -0.78
CA PHE A 119 16.78 0.45 0.69
C PHE A 119 15.51 0.98 1.38
N LYS A 120 14.89 2.04 0.84
CA LYS A 120 13.65 2.59 1.41
C LYS A 120 12.47 1.63 1.21
N VAL A 121 12.32 1.04 0.02
CA VAL A 121 11.30 0.02 -0.28
C VAL A 121 11.48 -1.21 0.62
N LYS A 122 12.72 -1.67 0.80
CA LYS A 122 13.06 -2.77 1.70
C LYS A 122 12.67 -2.43 3.15
N GLY A 123 13.01 -1.22 3.62
CA GLY A 123 12.65 -0.75 4.95
C GLY A 123 11.13 -0.68 5.16
N PHE A 124 10.40 -0.16 4.18
CA PHE A 124 8.94 -0.14 4.19
C PHE A 124 8.35 -1.56 4.31
N TYR A 125 8.82 -2.50 3.49
CA TYR A 125 8.34 -3.87 3.52
C TYR A 125 8.52 -4.53 4.90
N PHE A 126 9.71 -4.45 5.48
CA PHE A 126 9.96 -5.05 6.80
C PHE A 126 9.20 -4.34 7.93
N LYS A 127 8.90 -3.05 7.78
CA LYS A 127 8.16 -2.31 8.81
C LYS A 127 6.65 -2.60 8.77
N TYR A 128 6.06 -2.73 7.58
CA TYR A 128 4.60 -2.74 7.42
C TYR A 128 4.02 -4.03 6.80
N VAL A 129 4.82 -4.79 6.06
CA VAL A 129 4.32 -5.84 5.15
C VAL A 129 4.73 -7.24 5.60
N SER A 130 5.95 -7.42 6.12
CA SER A 130 6.52 -8.75 6.39
C SER A 130 5.72 -9.60 7.39
N ASP A 131 5.00 -8.96 8.31
CA ASP A 131 4.21 -9.64 9.34
C ASP A 131 2.75 -9.91 8.92
N LEU A 132 2.33 -9.42 7.74
CA LEU A 132 0.98 -9.66 7.24
C LEU A 132 0.79 -11.15 6.91
N PRO A 133 -0.41 -11.73 7.16
CA PRO A 133 -0.66 -13.16 6.98
C PRO A 133 -0.29 -13.70 5.58
N GLN A 134 -0.52 -12.91 4.54
CA GLN A 134 -0.25 -13.29 3.14
C GLN A 134 1.24 -13.27 2.76
N TYR A 135 2.09 -12.58 3.53
CA TYR A 135 3.53 -12.47 3.26
C TYR A 135 4.38 -13.21 4.28
N LYS A 136 3.78 -13.64 5.39
CA LYS A 136 4.44 -14.45 6.41
C LYS A 136 5.04 -15.70 5.76
N GLN A 137 6.36 -15.86 5.88
CA GLN A 137 7.17 -16.94 5.28
C GLN A 137 7.34 -16.89 3.74
N SER A 138 6.86 -15.85 3.07
CA SER A 138 7.18 -15.62 1.66
C SER A 138 8.58 -15.01 1.51
N ILE A 139 9.27 -15.36 0.41
CA ILE A 139 10.51 -14.66 0.03
C ILE A 139 10.08 -13.27 -0.48
N PRO A 140 10.59 -12.16 0.09
CA PRO A 140 10.23 -10.83 -0.36
C PRO A 140 10.62 -10.63 -1.82
N GLU A 141 9.63 -10.38 -2.67
CA GLU A 141 9.84 -9.96 -4.05
C GLU A 141 9.84 -8.44 -4.12
N PHE A 142 11.04 -7.86 -4.22
CA PHE A 142 11.22 -6.45 -4.51
C PHE A 142 11.23 -6.23 -6.03
N PRO A 143 10.57 -5.18 -6.54
CA PRO A 143 10.76 -4.75 -7.93
C PRO A 143 12.25 -4.54 -8.22
N ALA A 144 12.74 -5.16 -9.29
CA ALA A 144 14.14 -5.14 -9.73
C ALA A 144 14.24 -4.60 -11.16
#